data_AF-A0A815VPT7-F1
#
_entry.id   AF-A0A815VPT7-F1
#
_cell.length_a   1.000
_cell.length_b   1.000
_cell.length_c   1.000
_cell.angle_alpha   90.00
_cell.angle_beta   90.00
_cell.angle_gamma   90.00
#
_symmetry.space_group_name_H-M   'P 1'
#
loop_
_entity.id
_entity.type
_entity.pdbx_description
1 polymer ?
#
loop_
_entity_poly.entity_id
_entity_poly.type
_entity_poly.pdbx_seq_one_letter_code
_entity_poly.pdbx_strand_id
1 'polypeptide(L)'
;RLAIAHPIHSTHLPFEYLTADEHYSICIRKSLLAIQEADRLNITNQKHRAWFFDIFANYYFAFYIHTSMCLYALENIASEEQKQKFLPLAQSFHIIATYAQTELGHGTDIRRLETEAVFDRTTDSFIINTPKLTSTKFWPGSLGRTVNHVLLMAQLYTPDRDHPCGLQMFLVQIRDFKTHEPLPGVEVGEISTRFAHILGDNGYLRLNNVRIPRTQMLMRLAQVSVNFSL
;
A
#
# COMPACT_ATOMS: atom_id res chain seq x y z
N ARG A 1 0.59 6.62 -28.40
CA ARG A 1 1.72 6.47 -29.35
C ARG A 1 3.04 6.34 -28.61
N LEU A 2 3.42 7.30 -27.78
CA LEU A 2 4.68 7.23 -27.00
C LEU A 2 4.82 5.96 -26.16
N ALA A 3 3.77 5.56 -25.43
CA ALA A 3 3.80 4.36 -24.59
C ALA A 3 3.99 3.06 -25.40
N ILE A 4 3.17 2.85 -26.43
CA ILE A 4 3.16 1.60 -27.21
C ILE A 4 4.34 1.44 -28.19
N ALA A 5 5.11 2.50 -28.44
CA ALA A 5 6.22 2.48 -29.40
C ALA A 5 7.49 1.82 -28.84
N HIS A 6 7.53 1.54 -27.54
CA HIS A 6 8.72 0.99 -26.89
C HIS A 6 8.98 -0.48 -27.32
N PRO A 7 10.24 -0.89 -27.61
CA PRO A 7 10.55 -2.26 -28.05
C PRO A 7 10.18 -3.38 -27.07
N ILE A 8 9.90 -3.06 -25.80
CA ILE A 8 9.37 -4.04 -24.84
C ILE A 8 8.03 -4.64 -25.29
N HIS A 9 7.29 -3.96 -26.16
CA HIS A 9 6.01 -4.45 -26.66
C HIS A 9 6.12 -5.48 -27.79
N SER A 10 7.30 -5.64 -28.40
CA SER A 10 7.50 -6.57 -29.54
C SER A 10 8.08 -7.94 -29.15
N THR A 11 8.34 -8.21 -27.87
CA THR A 11 9.24 -9.30 -27.45
C THR A 11 8.61 -10.39 -26.56
N HIS A 12 7.30 -10.63 -26.65
CA HIS A 12 6.64 -11.58 -25.75
C HIS A 12 5.84 -12.65 -26.46
N LEU A 13 5.92 -13.88 -25.91
CA LEU A 13 4.93 -14.93 -26.14
C LEU A 13 3.52 -14.36 -25.86
N PRO A 14 2.49 -14.86 -26.55
CA PRO A 14 1.12 -14.45 -26.24
C PRO A 14 0.83 -14.71 -24.76
N PHE A 15 -0.03 -13.87 -24.19
CA PHE A 15 -0.28 -13.79 -22.76
C PHE A 15 -0.71 -15.16 -22.18
N GLU A 16 -1.44 -15.93 -22.98
CA GLU A 16 -2.01 -17.22 -22.65
C GLU A 16 -0.96 -18.33 -22.43
N TYR A 17 0.28 -18.10 -22.86
CA TYR A 17 1.38 -19.07 -22.74
C TYR A 17 2.28 -18.82 -21.54
N LEU A 18 2.03 -17.77 -20.76
CA LEU A 18 2.86 -17.39 -19.63
C LEU A 18 2.31 -18.01 -18.33
N THR A 19 3.24 -18.35 -17.45
CA THR A 19 2.94 -18.70 -16.05
C THR A 19 2.61 -17.45 -15.24
N ALA A 20 2.02 -17.64 -14.05
CA ALA A 20 1.72 -16.55 -13.13
C ALA A 20 2.96 -15.74 -12.72
N ASP A 21 4.10 -16.41 -12.52
CA ASP A 21 5.37 -15.76 -12.18
C ASP A 21 5.95 -14.95 -13.34
N GLU A 22 5.82 -15.43 -14.57
CA GLU A 22 6.23 -14.69 -15.76
C GLU A 22 5.34 -13.46 -15.98
N HIS A 23 4.05 -13.60 -15.75
CA HIS A 23 3.09 -12.50 -15.74
C HIS A 23 3.47 -11.42 -14.75
N TYR A 24 3.69 -11.80 -13.49
CA TYR A 24 4.17 -10.89 -12.45
C TYR A 24 5.48 -10.20 -12.86
N SER A 25 6.46 -10.97 -13.33
CA SER A 25 7.78 -10.46 -13.72
C SER A 25 7.70 -9.45 -14.87
N ILE A 26 6.87 -9.73 -15.89
CA ILE A 26 6.65 -8.81 -17.02
C ILE A 26 5.93 -7.55 -16.56
N CYS A 27 4.92 -7.69 -15.69
CA CYS A 27 4.16 -6.59 -15.10
C CYS A 27 5.09 -5.61 -14.36
N ILE A 28 5.93 -6.13 -13.47
CA ILE A 28 6.94 -5.34 -12.75
C ILE A 28 7.92 -4.67 -13.71
N ARG A 29 8.49 -5.43 -14.66
CA ARG A 29 9.46 -4.91 -15.63
C ARG A 29 8.88 -3.77 -16.47
N LYS A 30 7.68 -3.94 -17.01
CA LYS A 30 7.00 -2.90 -17.80
C LYS A 30 6.66 -1.69 -16.94
N SER A 31 6.25 -1.90 -15.68
CA SER A 31 5.94 -0.79 -14.77
C SER A 31 7.17 0.05 -14.43
N LEU A 32 8.32 -0.60 -14.19
CA LEU A 32 9.59 0.11 -13.96
C LEU A 32 10.04 0.89 -15.21
N LEU A 33 9.97 0.26 -16.39
CA LEU A 33 10.27 0.93 -17.66
C LEU A 33 9.31 2.09 -17.94
N ALA A 34 8.02 1.95 -17.59
CA ALA A 34 7.05 3.02 -17.75
C ALA A 34 7.44 4.26 -16.92
N ILE A 35 7.91 4.07 -15.68
CA ILE A 35 8.41 5.15 -14.82
C ILE A 35 9.62 5.82 -15.47
N GLN A 36 10.63 5.03 -15.87
CA GLN A 36 11.85 5.53 -16.49
C GLN A 36 11.57 6.30 -17.80
N GLU A 37 10.69 5.79 -18.65
CA GLU A 37 10.33 6.43 -19.92
C GLU A 37 9.50 7.69 -19.71
N ALA A 38 8.61 7.71 -18.71
CA ALA A 38 7.88 8.93 -18.36
C ALA A 38 8.82 10.05 -17.90
N ASP A 39 9.83 9.70 -17.10
CA ASP A 39 10.84 10.64 -16.63
C ASP A 39 11.73 11.11 -17.80
N ARG A 40 12.19 10.19 -18.67
CA ARG A 40 12.96 10.51 -19.89
C ARG A 40 12.21 11.43 -20.84
N LEU A 41 10.89 11.24 -20.97
CA LEU A 41 10.01 12.06 -21.80
C LEU A 41 9.50 13.32 -21.09
N ASN A 42 9.93 13.56 -19.84
CA ASN A 42 9.53 14.69 -19.00
C ASN A 42 8.00 14.83 -18.85
N ILE A 43 7.30 13.71 -18.64
CA ILE A 43 5.85 13.68 -18.42
C ILE A 43 5.56 14.06 -16.96
N THR A 44 5.46 15.36 -16.69
CA THR A 44 5.30 15.90 -15.33
C THR A 44 3.85 15.99 -14.87
N ASN A 45 2.89 16.12 -15.79
CA ASN A 45 1.48 16.19 -15.43
C ASN A 45 1.00 14.83 -14.87
N GLN A 46 0.47 14.83 -13.65
CA GLN A 46 0.06 13.61 -12.93
C GLN A 46 -0.94 12.75 -13.71
N LYS A 47 -1.95 13.38 -14.34
CA LYS A 47 -2.98 12.68 -15.12
C LYS A 47 -2.39 12.04 -16.38
N HIS A 48 -1.51 12.76 -17.07
CA HIS A 48 -0.81 12.22 -18.24
C HIS A 48 0.15 11.09 -17.84
N ARG A 49 0.81 11.20 -16.68
CA ARG A 49 1.69 10.15 -16.15
C ARG A 49 0.91 8.88 -15.83
N ALA A 50 -0.25 9.01 -15.18
CA ALA A 50 -1.14 7.87 -14.91
C ALA A 50 -1.58 7.17 -16.21
N TRP A 51 -2.05 7.93 -17.20
CA TRP A 51 -2.41 7.36 -18.51
C TRP A 51 -1.23 6.71 -19.23
N PHE A 52 -0.05 7.32 -19.14
CA PHE A 52 1.17 6.76 -19.72
C PHE A 52 1.50 5.42 -19.07
N PHE A 53 1.46 5.33 -17.74
CA PHE A 53 1.71 4.09 -16.99
C PHE A 53 0.73 2.99 -17.34
N ASP A 54 -0.57 3.28 -17.33
CA ASP A 54 -1.59 2.30 -17.67
C ASP A 54 -1.37 1.78 -19.10
N ILE A 55 -1.20 2.66 -20.08
CA ILE A 55 -1.03 2.23 -21.48
C ILE A 55 0.29 1.47 -21.67
N PHE A 56 1.40 1.93 -21.07
CA PHE A 56 2.71 1.30 -21.20
C PHE A 56 2.74 -0.08 -20.53
N ALA A 57 2.03 -0.24 -19.40
CA ALA A 57 1.96 -1.51 -18.69
C ALA A 57 0.78 -2.39 -19.16
N ASN A 58 0.20 -2.14 -20.34
CA ASN A 58 -0.94 -2.89 -20.88
C ASN A 58 -2.15 -2.96 -19.92
N TYR A 59 -2.42 -1.87 -19.20
CA TYR A 59 -3.44 -1.72 -18.15
C TYR A 59 -3.18 -2.51 -16.87
N TYR A 60 -1.96 -3.00 -16.68
CA TYR A 60 -1.52 -3.71 -15.48
C TYR A 60 -0.28 -3.04 -14.91
N PHE A 61 -0.42 -1.79 -14.48
CA PHE A 61 0.65 -1.09 -13.79
C PHE A 61 0.77 -1.60 -12.35
N ALA A 62 1.88 -2.23 -12.02
CA ALA A 62 2.11 -2.89 -10.72
C ALA A 62 2.05 -1.92 -9.52
N PHE A 63 2.24 -0.62 -9.77
CA PHE A 63 2.19 0.43 -8.74
C PHE A 63 0.94 1.30 -8.84
N TYR A 64 -0.14 0.76 -9.42
CA TYR A 64 -1.39 1.51 -9.61
C TYR A 64 -1.93 2.05 -8.29
N ILE A 65 -2.18 1.20 -7.29
CA ILE A 65 -2.73 1.62 -5.98
C ILE A 65 -1.79 2.62 -5.28
N HIS A 66 -0.48 2.42 -5.42
CA HIS A 66 0.51 3.35 -4.89
C HIS A 66 0.30 4.76 -5.45
N THR A 67 0.22 4.88 -6.78
CA THR A 67 0.10 6.19 -7.45
C THR A 67 -1.30 6.81 -7.39
N SER A 68 -2.36 5.99 -7.39
CA SER A 68 -3.74 6.45 -7.46
C SER A 68 -4.38 6.69 -6.09
N MET A 69 -4.01 5.90 -5.07
CA MET A 69 -4.59 5.99 -3.73
C MET A 69 -3.59 6.47 -2.69
N CYS A 70 -2.41 5.83 -2.60
CA CYS A 70 -1.47 6.12 -1.51
C CYS A 70 -0.86 7.52 -1.62
N LEU A 71 -0.38 7.93 -2.81
CA LEU A 71 0.10 9.29 -3.01
C LEU A 71 -0.99 10.32 -2.74
N TYR A 72 -2.20 10.09 -3.24
CA TYR A 72 -3.33 10.97 -2.98
C TYR A 72 -3.65 11.11 -1.49
N ALA A 73 -3.65 10.01 -0.73
CA ALA A 73 -3.87 10.04 0.71
C ALA A 73 -2.75 10.77 1.46
N LEU A 74 -1.49 10.59 1.07
CA LEU A 74 -0.38 11.34 1.65
C LEU A 74 -0.50 12.85 1.34
N GLU A 75 -0.90 13.22 0.13
CA GLU A 75 -1.09 14.63 -0.27
C GLU A 75 -2.26 15.31 0.46
N ASN A 76 -3.32 14.57 0.76
CA ASN A 76 -4.59 15.15 1.22
C ASN A 76 -4.94 14.86 2.68
N ILE A 77 -4.32 13.86 3.31
CA ILE A 77 -4.71 13.37 4.65
C ILE A 77 -3.51 13.35 5.62
N ALA A 78 -2.29 13.38 5.12
CA ALA A 78 -1.11 13.56 5.98
C ALA A 78 -0.97 15.03 6.44
N SER A 79 -0.42 15.23 7.64
CA SER A 79 0.02 16.55 8.12
C SER A 79 1.16 17.10 7.28
N GLU A 80 1.49 18.39 7.39
CA GLU A 80 2.57 18.99 6.60
C GLU A 80 3.94 18.38 6.94
N GLU A 81 4.19 18.05 8.21
CA GLU A 81 5.40 17.35 8.64
C GLU A 81 5.47 15.93 8.05
N GLN A 82 4.34 15.23 8.02
CA GLN A 82 4.25 13.91 7.42
C GLN A 82 4.44 13.96 5.89
N LYS A 83 3.91 14.98 5.22
CA LYS A 83 4.14 15.20 3.78
C LYS A 83 5.62 15.41 3.49
N GLN A 84 6.28 16.29 4.23
CA GLN A 84 7.72 16.55 4.06
C GLN A 84 8.56 15.28 4.27
N LYS A 85 8.15 14.41 5.20
CA LYS A 85 8.84 13.14 5.47
C LYS A 85 8.55 12.06 4.41
N PHE A 86 7.28 11.85 4.05
CA PHE A 86 6.85 10.67 3.30
C PHE A 86 6.62 10.89 1.81
N LEU A 87 6.20 12.08 1.38
CA LEU A 87 5.93 12.32 -0.05
C LEU A 87 7.19 12.18 -0.91
N PRO A 88 8.36 12.74 -0.55
CA PRO A 88 9.56 12.57 -1.38
C PRO A 88 9.97 11.09 -1.53
N LEU A 89 9.83 10.31 -0.46
CA LEU A 89 10.13 8.87 -0.46
C LEU A 89 9.12 8.07 -1.28
N ALA A 90 7.83 8.43 -1.21
CA ALA A 90 6.79 7.78 -1.99
C ALA A 90 6.87 8.14 -3.48
N GLN A 91 7.07 9.42 -3.82
CA GLN A 91 7.19 9.90 -5.20
C GLN A 91 8.42 9.33 -5.92
N SER A 92 9.50 9.07 -5.19
CA SER A 92 10.71 8.40 -5.70
C SER A 92 10.63 6.86 -5.69
N PHE A 93 9.48 6.28 -5.32
CA PHE A 93 9.28 4.83 -5.17
C PHE A 93 10.23 4.15 -4.17
N HIS A 94 10.85 4.89 -3.26
CA HIS A 94 11.58 4.31 -2.13
C HIS A 94 10.60 3.68 -1.13
N ILE A 95 9.49 4.39 -0.87
CA ILE A 95 8.30 3.82 -0.25
C ILE A 95 7.34 3.42 -1.36
N ILE A 96 7.09 2.12 -1.49
CA ILE A 96 6.05 1.59 -2.38
C ILE A 96 4.95 1.06 -1.48
N ALA A 97 3.78 1.68 -1.58
CA ALA A 97 2.66 1.44 -0.68
C ALA A 97 1.42 0.94 -1.41
N THR A 98 0.66 0.06 -0.78
CA THR A 98 -0.72 -0.26 -1.17
C THR A 98 -1.70 0.22 -0.11
N TYR A 99 -2.99 0.24 -0.44
CA TYR A 99 -4.06 0.58 0.49
C TYR A 99 -4.74 -0.69 1.00
N ALA A 100 -4.63 -0.95 2.30
CA ALA A 100 -5.22 -2.13 2.93
C ALA A 100 -6.40 -1.77 3.84
N GLN A 101 -7.60 -1.89 3.29
CA GLN A 101 -8.86 -1.69 4.01
C GLN A 101 -9.59 -3.00 4.24
N THR A 102 -9.95 -3.68 3.15
CA THR A 102 -10.75 -4.91 3.16
C THR A 102 -10.10 -5.99 4.02
N GLU A 103 -10.92 -6.63 4.83
CA GLU A 103 -10.58 -7.80 5.64
C GLU A 103 -11.33 -9.02 5.13
N LEU A 104 -10.82 -10.21 5.48
CA LEU A 104 -11.44 -11.49 5.11
C LEU A 104 -12.91 -11.56 5.56
N GLY A 105 -13.23 -11.04 6.75
CA GLY A 105 -14.60 -11.00 7.28
C GLY A 105 -15.43 -9.78 6.84
N HIS A 106 -14.78 -8.71 6.36
CA HIS A 106 -15.43 -7.41 6.17
C HIS A 106 -14.87 -6.64 4.97
N GLY A 107 -15.68 -6.51 3.92
CA GLY A 107 -15.40 -5.63 2.77
C GLY A 107 -16.34 -4.44 2.68
N THR A 108 -17.66 -4.70 2.73
CA THR A 108 -18.69 -3.67 2.57
C THR A 108 -18.94 -2.88 3.86
N ASP A 109 -19.09 -3.56 5.00
CA ASP A 109 -19.35 -2.90 6.30
C ASP A 109 -18.04 -2.51 6.99
N ILE A 110 -17.45 -1.42 6.53
CA ILE A 110 -16.14 -0.96 6.99
C ILE A 110 -16.10 -0.65 8.50
N ARG A 111 -17.25 -0.31 9.11
CA ARG A 111 -17.32 -0.01 10.56
C ARG A 111 -17.02 -1.23 11.42
N ARG A 112 -17.14 -2.43 10.85
CA ARG A 112 -16.88 -3.71 11.52
C ARG A 112 -15.48 -4.25 11.24
N LEU A 113 -14.60 -3.51 10.58
CA LEU A 113 -13.20 -3.90 10.48
C LEU A 113 -12.63 -4.12 11.89
N GLU A 114 -11.81 -5.15 12.00
CA GLU A 114 -11.36 -5.76 13.26
C GLU A 114 -9.86 -5.56 13.49
N THR A 115 -9.09 -5.11 12.50
CA THR A 115 -7.68 -4.73 12.71
C THR A 115 -7.62 -3.57 13.69
N GLU A 116 -6.75 -3.68 14.70
CA GLU A 116 -6.67 -2.71 15.79
C GLU A 116 -5.36 -1.93 15.73
N ALA A 117 -5.42 -0.66 16.13
CA ALA A 117 -4.28 0.21 16.37
C ALA A 117 -4.40 0.81 17.76
N VAL A 118 -3.72 0.21 18.74
CA VAL A 118 -3.79 0.60 20.15
C VAL A 118 -2.70 1.60 20.46
N PHE A 119 -3.07 2.80 20.93
CA PHE A 119 -2.11 3.82 21.30
C PHE A 119 -1.44 3.51 22.63
N ASP A 120 -0.11 3.42 22.61
CA ASP A 120 0.74 3.27 23.78
C ASP A 120 1.43 4.60 24.10
N ARG A 121 0.94 5.26 25.15
CA ARG A 121 1.45 6.54 25.65
C ARG A 121 2.89 6.45 26.14
N THR A 122 3.30 5.30 26.66
CA THR A 122 4.62 5.15 27.29
C THR A 122 5.76 5.24 26.27
N THR A 123 5.50 4.82 25.05
CA THR A 123 6.48 4.71 23.97
C THR A 123 6.18 5.61 22.77
N ASP A 124 5.19 6.50 22.90
CA ASP A 124 4.66 7.35 21.83
C ASP A 124 4.43 6.61 20.49
N SER A 125 3.71 5.49 20.57
CA SER A 125 3.58 4.58 19.43
C SER A 125 2.21 3.89 19.39
N PHE A 126 1.89 3.28 18.25
CA PHE A 126 0.75 2.39 18.10
C PHE A 126 1.21 0.94 18.03
N ILE A 127 0.45 0.05 18.66
CA ILE A 127 0.58 -1.40 18.50
C ILE A 127 -0.52 -1.83 17.55
N ILE A 128 -0.13 -2.33 16.37
CA ILE A 128 -1.03 -2.80 15.33
C ILE A 128 -1.21 -4.30 15.45
N ASN A 129 -2.46 -4.77 15.49
CA ASN A 129 -2.75 -6.19 15.67
C ASN A 129 -3.90 -6.68 14.77
N THR A 130 -3.76 -7.93 14.32
CA THR A 130 -4.76 -8.70 13.58
C THR A 130 -5.29 -9.81 14.49
N PRO A 131 -6.29 -9.51 15.36
CA PRO A 131 -6.66 -10.39 16.48
C PRO A 131 -7.32 -11.70 16.05
N LYS A 132 -7.91 -11.74 14.85
CA LYS A 132 -8.67 -12.90 14.34
C LYS A 132 -8.28 -13.23 12.91
N LEU A 133 -8.59 -14.44 12.47
CA LEU A 133 -8.43 -14.79 11.06
C LEU A 133 -9.28 -13.89 10.15
N THR A 134 -10.50 -13.55 10.57
CA THR A 134 -11.42 -12.65 9.86
C THR A 134 -10.87 -11.23 9.71
N SER A 135 -10.03 -10.78 10.64
CA SER A 135 -9.36 -9.47 10.60
C SER A 135 -8.17 -9.40 9.64
N THR A 136 -7.80 -10.51 9.00
CA THR A 136 -6.72 -10.54 7.99
C THR A 136 -7.06 -9.58 6.87
N LYS A 137 -6.20 -8.60 6.58
CA LYS A 137 -6.37 -7.78 5.38
C LYS A 137 -6.27 -8.68 4.17
N PHE A 138 -7.22 -8.55 3.25
CA PHE A 138 -7.38 -9.49 2.14
C PHE A 138 -7.87 -8.73 0.91
N TRP A 139 -7.26 -8.99 -0.25
CA TRP A 139 -7.45 -8.30 -1.54
C TRP A 139 -6.57 -7.11 -1.92
N PRO A 140 -5.82 -6.40 -1.04
CA PRO A 140 -5.03 -5.25 -1.49
C PRO A 140 -4.07 -5.63 -2.62
N GLY A 141 -4.17 -4.93 -3.75
CA GLY A 141 -3.29 -5.14 -4.90
C GLY A 141 -1.85 -4.85 -4.55
N SER A 142 -0.91 -5.58 -5.15
CA SER A 142 0.52 -5.39 -4.95
C SER A 142 1.05 -5.76 -3.54
N LEU A 143 0.18 -6.24 -2.65
CA LEU A 143 0.52 -6.57 -1.27
C LEU A 143 1.36 -7.85 -1.16
N GLY A 144 1.08 -8.82 -2.02
CA GLY A 144 1.65 -10.16 -1.93
C GLY A 144 3.16 -10.15 -2.04
N ARG A 145 3.73 -9.35 -2.95
CA ARG A 145 5.16 -9.37 -3.26
C ARG A 145 5.78 -7.98 -3.45
N THR A 146 5.02 -7.03 -3.95
CA THR A 146 5.59 -5.79 -4.54
C THR A 146 5.86 -4.68 -3.53
N VAL A 147 4.92 -4.41 -2.63
CA VAL A 147 4.98 -3.22 -1.75
C VAL A 147 5.77 -3.47 -0.47
N ASN A 148 6.49 -2.45 -0.01
CA ASN A 148 7.22 -2.47 1.27
C ASN A 148 6.49 -1.72 2.39
N HIS A 149 5.46 -0.95 2.05
CA HIS A 149 4.58 -0.26 2.99
C HIS A 149 3.10 -0.53 2.70
N VAL A 150 2.27 -0.27 3.70
CA VAL A 150 0.82 -0.34 3.60
C VAL A 150 0.22 0.91 4.24
N LEU A 151 -0.66 1.58 3.52
CA LEU A 151 -1.62 2.51 4.09
C LEU A 151 -2.78 1.69 4.65
N LEU A 152 -2.68 1.38 5.94
CA LEU A 152 -3.55 0.47 6.67
C LEU A 152 -4.74 1.21 7.27
N MET A 153 -5.94 0.70 7.03
CA MET A 153 -7.14 1.13 7.75
C MET A 153 -7.34 0.24 8.99
N ALA A 154 -7.36 0.83 10.18
CA ALA A 154 -7.51 0.10 11.44
C ALA A 154 -8.36 0.88 12.45
N GLN A 155 -9.00 0.17 13.37
CA GLN A 155 -9.72 0.75 14.50
C GLN A 155 -8.73 1.34 15.49
N LEU A 156 -8.80 2.66 15.71
CA LEU A 156 -7.97 3.33 16.70
C LEU A 156 -8.53 3.09 18.10
N TYR A 157 -7.68 2.63 19.02
CA TYR A 157 -7.98 2.59 20.45
C TYR A 157 -7.05 3.52 21.21
N THR A 158 -7.59 4.29 22.15
CA THR A 158 -6.81 5.14 23.06
C THR A 158 -7.09 4.75 24.51
N PRO A 159 -6.14 4.93 25.45
CA PRO A 159 -6.31 4.45 26.83
C PRO A 159 -7.47 5.07 27.62
N ASP A 160 -8.03 6.16 27.14
CA ASP A 160 -9.14 6.90 27.74
C ASP A 160 -10.53 6.39 27.34
N ARG A 161 -10.62 5.39 26.45
CA ARG A 161 -11.90 4.84 25.99
C ARG A 161 -11.91 3.31 26.02
N ASP A 162 -13.04 2.77 26.45
CA ASP A 162 -13.32 1.32 26.42
C ASP A 162 -13.81 0.82 25.06
N HIS A 163 -13.88 1.70 24.05
CA HIS A 163 -14.36 1.40 22.70
C HIS A 163 -13.49 2.12 21.66
N PRO A 164 -13.43 1.63 20.40
CA PRO A 164 -12.60 2.25 19.38
C PRO A 164 -13.08 3.66 19.05
N CYS A 165 -12.12 4.57 18.85
CA CYS A 165 -12.33 5.94 18.38
C CYS A 165 -12.78 6.00 16.90
N GLY A 166 -12.80 4.85 16.22
CA GLY A 166 -13.16 4.69 14.82
C GLY A 166 -11.96 4.40 13.92
N LEU A 167 -12.22 4.28 12.63
CA LEU A 167 -11.22 3.93 11.63
C LEU A 167 -10.27 5.09 11.37
N GLN A 168 -8.97 4.77 11.37
CA GLN A 168 -7.90 5.70 11.01
C GLN A 168 -6.93 5.04 10.04
N MET A 169 -6.17 5.88 9.32
CA MET A 169 -5.17 5.46 8.35
C MET A 169 -3.77 5.52 8.95
N PHE A 170 -3.01 4.44 8.80
CA PHE A 170 -1.65 4.29 9.30
C PHE A 170 -0.70 3.89 8.17
N LEU A 171 0.42 4.58 8.03
CA LEU A 171 1.49 4.16 7.12
C LEU A 171 2.40 3.17 7.85
N VAL A 172 2.26 1.89 7.52
CA VAL A 172 2.97 0.79 8.18
C VAL A 172 4.01 0.22 7.24
N GLN A 173 5.28 0.19 7.67
CA GLN A 173 6.31 -0.56 6.96
C GLN A 173 6.10 -2.05 7.21
N ILE A 174 6.05 -2.84 6.14
CA ILE A 174 5.82 -4.30 6.23
C ILE A 174 7.01 -5.12 5.75
N ARG A 175 7.92 -4.54 4.95
CA ARG A 175 9.13 -5.20 4.46
C ARG A 175 10.37 -4.35 4.70
N ASP A 176 11.50 -5.01 4.91
CA ASP A 176 12.79 -4.35 5.03
C ASP A 176 13.21 -3.67 3.71
N PHE A 177 13.85 -2.51 3.79
CA PHE A 177 14.21 -1.73 2.60
C PHE A 177 15.31 -2.37 1.74
N LYS A 178 16.15 -3.23 2.32
CA LYS A 178 17.30 -3.83 1.63
C LYS A 178 17.00 -5.23 1.13
N THR A 179 16.45 -6.06 2.01
CA THR A 179 16.19 -7.47 1.76
C THR A 179 14.79 -7.71 1.20
N HIS A 180 13.86 -6.76 1.42
CA HIS A 180 12.45 -6.90 1.06
C HIS A 180 11.72 -8.06 1.75
N GLU A 181 12.37 -8.66 2.75
CA GLU A 181 11.76 -9.67 3.62
C GLU A 181 10.73 -9.03 4.56
N PRO A 182 9.66 -9.76 4.93
CA PRO A 182 8.70 -9.29 5.93
C PRO A 182 9.39 -8.92 7.25
N LEU A 183 9.00 -7.79 7.83
CA LEU A 183 9.52 -7.35 9.14
C LEU A 183 8.99 -8.24 10.28
N PRO A 184 9.65 -8.26 11.45
CA PRO A 184 9.15 -9.02 12.61
C PRO A 184 7.69 -8.70 12.95
N GLY A 185 6.89 -9.74 13.16
CA GLY A 185 5.46 -9.61 13.42
C GLY A 185 4.59 -9.41 12.18
N VAL A 186 5.18 -9.35 10.97
CA VAL A 186 4.46 -9.23 9.70
C VAL A 186 4.35 -10.61 9.04
N GLU A 187 3.12 -11.06 8.80
CA GLU A 187 2.81 -12.20 7.95
C GLU A 187 2.12 -11.68 6.69
N VAL A 188 2.75 -11.84 5.52
CA VAL A 188 2.26 -11.31 4.24
C VAL A 188 2.51 -12.33 3.13
N GLY A 189 1.56 -12.44 2.22
CA GLY A 189 1.68 -13.36 1.08
C GLY A 189 0.67 -13.06 -0.01
N GLU A 190 0.88 -13.68 -1.17
CA GLU A 190 0.00 -13.56 -2.32
C GLU A 190 -1.27 -14.42 -2.15
N ILE A 191 -2.41 -13.88 -2.58
CA ILE A 191 -3.65 -14.65 -2.70
C ILE A 191 -3.82 -15.06 -4.18
N SER A 192 -3.73 -16.37 -4.42
CA SER A 192 -3.52 -17.10 -5.70
C SER A 192 -4.11 -16.54 -6.99
N THR A 193 -3.67 -17.13 -8.12
CA THR A 193 -4.23 -16.95 -9.47
C THR A 193 -5.75 -16.89 -9.49
N ARG A 194 -6.28 -15.76 -9.96
CA ARG A 194 -7.72 -15.50 -10.06
C ARG A 194 -8.26 -15.77 -11.45
N PHE A 195 -9.57 -16.00 -11.52
CA PHE A 195 -10.31 -16.29 -12.75
C PHE A 195 -10.06 -15.31 -13.91
N ALA A 196 -9.86 -14.01 -13.64
CA ALA A 196 -9.65 -12.99 -14.69
C ALA A 196 -8.52 -11.98 -14.39
N HIS A 197 -7.95 -11.99 -13.17
CA HIS A 197 -6.90 -11.05 -12.75
C HIS A 197 -5.62 -11.81 -12.40
N ILE A 198 -5.02 -12.39 -13.44
CA ILE A 198 -3.79 -13.22 -13.36
C ILE A 198 -2.54 -12.36 -13.07
N LEU A 199 -2.62 -11.04 -13.25
CA LEU A 199 -1.45 -10.14 -13.27
C LEU A 199 -1.16 -9.39 -11.98
N GLY A 200 -2.09 -9.40 -11.02
CA GLY A 200 -1.94 -8.67 -9.77
C GLY A 200 -1.51 -9.61 -8.66
N ASP A 201 -0.40 -9.30 -7.99
CA ASP A 201 0.04 -9.92 -6.74
C ASP A 201 -0.75 -9.37 -5.55
N ASN A 202 -2.08 -9.36 -5.65
CA ASN A 202 -2.90 -9.02 -4.49
C ASN A 202 -2.58 -9.99 -3.37
N GLY A 203 -2.63 -9.50 -2.14
CA GLY A 203 -2.16 -10.26 -0.99
C GLY A 203 -3.12 -10.33 0.16
N TYR A 204 -2.65 -11.05 1.17
CA TYR A 204 -3.15 -10.99 2.52
C TYR A 204 -2.08 -10.39 3.45
N LEU A 205 -2.51 -9.82 4.56
CA LEU A 205 -1.61 -9.29 5.59
C LEU A 205 -2.20 -9.55 6.99
N ARG A 206 -1.36 -10.10 7.87
CA ARG A 206 -1.60 -10.21 9.30
C ARG A 206 -0.45 -9.56 10.05
N LEU A 207 -0.78 -8.81 11.09
CA LEU A 207 0.15 -8.08 11.92
C LEU A 207 0.01 -8.60 13.35
N ASN A 208 1.10 -9.08 13.93
CA ASN A 208 1.15 -9.56 15.31
C ASN A 208 1.88 -8.54 16.17
N ASN A 209 1.11 -7.67 16.84
CA ASN A 209 1.62 -6.63 17.74
C ASN A 209 2.76 -5.77 17.14
N VAL A 210 2.61 -5.37 15.87
CA VAL A 210 3.61 -4.56 15.16
C VAL A 210 3.57 -3.14 15.68
N ARG A 211 4.69 -2.66 16.23
CA ARG A 211 4.80 -1.32 16.80
C ARG A 211 5.24 -0.30 15.75
N ILE A 212 4.49 0.79 15.62
CA ILE A 212 4.82 1.91 14.72
C ILE A 212 4.81 3.24 15.49
N PRO A 213 5.66 4.23 15.16
CA PRO A 213 5.63 5.53 15.81
C PRO A 213 4.25 6.20 15.72
N ARG A 214 3.86 6.99 16.73
CA ARG A 214 2.56 7.71 16.69
C ARG A 214 2.42 8.56 15.43
N THR A 215 3.52 9.16 14.95
CA THR A 215 3.54 9.96 13.73
C THR A 215 3.18 9.19 12.45
N GLN A 216 2.94 7.86 12.51
CA GLN A 216 2.61 7.04 11.34
C GLN A 216 1.10 6.90 11.13
N MET A 217 0.26 7.37 12.06
CA MET A 217 -1.15 7.68 11.78
C MET A 217 -1.24 8.97 10.96
N LEU A 218 -1.98 9.01 9.84
CA LEU A 218 -2.14 10.24 9.05
C LEU A 218 -3.01 11.27 9.79
N MET A 219 -2.44 12.44 10.11
CA MET A 219 -2.94 13.30 11.17
C MET A 219 -3.53 14.65 10.74
N ARG A 220 -3.85 14.85 9.45
CA ARG A 220 -4.45 16.13 9.01
C ARG A 220 -5.87 16.32 9.53
N LEU A 221 -6.68 15.26 9.57
CA LEU A 221 -8.11 15.33 9.86
C LEU A 221 -8.46 14.91 11.30
N ALA A 222 -7.68 14.00 11.89
CA ALA A 222 -7.83 13.54 13.26
C ALA A 222 -6.44 13.35 13.87
N GLN A 223 -6.28 13.59 15.17
CA GLN A 223 -4.98 13.58 15.82
C GLN A 223 -5.04 12.83 17.15
N VAL A 224 -3.92 12.22 17.49
CA VAL A 224 -3.66 11.68 18.83
C VAL A 224 -2.51 12.49 19.40
N SER A 225 -2.74 13.20 20.50
CA SER A 225 -1.69 13.96 21.19
C SER A 225 -0.92 13.07 22.16
N VAL A 226 0.34 13.44 22.44
CA VAL A 226 1.16 12.80 23.49
C VAL A 226 0.61 13.14 24.88
N ASN A 227 0.09 14.36 25.02
CA ASN A 227 -0.38 14.92 26.28
C ASN A 227 -1.83 15.39 26.12
N PHE A 228 -2.73 14.89 26.97
CA PHE A 228 -3.94 15.61 27.34
C PHE A 228 -3.75 16.09 28.77
N SER A 229 -3.71 17.41 28.96
CA SER A 229 -4.08 17.99 30.25
C SER A 229 -5.59 17.81 30.43
N LEU A 230 -5.98 17.26 31.57
CA LEU A 230 -7.36 17.19 32.05
C LEU A 230 -8.03 18.57 32.03
#